data_AF-A0A9X8HD14-F1
#
_entry.id   AF-A0A9X8HD14-F1
#
_cell.length_a   1.000
_cell.length_b   1.000
_cell.length_c   1.000
_cell.angle_alpha   90.00
_cell.angle_beta   90.00
_cell.angle_gamma   90.00
#
_symmetry.space_group_name_H-M   'P 1'
#
loop_
_entity.id
_entity.type
_entity.pdbx_description
1 polymer ?
#
loop_
_entity_poly.entity_id
_entity_poly.type
_entity_poly.pdbx_seq_one_letter_code
_entity_poly.pdbx_strand_id
1 'polypeptide(L)'
;MAGARTTQSHAVVAHEAMVAADGLMQDIEDAYVLEGLHYAFRTLVVLFRVSEATMVLDLKETLFPNEPRRVDEYDDLIMAVVSNDRTRFDQPLQLLQRMHNQGVTPTPLTMHRLVLFQLNLLNNATPSTRKQLMADVKYNHMRRRLPEWNVDVPTPEFHPLQFYKAKAPDSASVGDIVSFVVDWHNMTGVVPFGKTLKLLVEHCRRHQQDKTDVHELHRLLQWAYSLPLDPATQVYLEHVTASAASVVPAVADDATKEL
;
A
#
# COMPACT_ATOMS: atom_id res chain seq x y z
N MET A 1 26.99 -46.63 -45.92
CA MET A 1 27.34 -45.45 -45.09
C MET A 1 26.20 -44.42 -44.93
N ALA A 2 25.01 -44.59 -45.54
CA ALA A 2 23.93 -43.59 -45.48
C ALA A 2 22.96 -43.73 -44.27
N GLY A 3 22.85 -44.90 -43.65
CA GLY A 3 21.85 -45.16 -42.59
C GLY A 3 22.19 -44.64 -41.18
N ALA A 4 23.46 -44.32 -40.91
CA ALA A 4 23.91 -43.88 -39.58
C ALA A 4 23.64 -42.39 -39.32
N ARG A 5 23.60 -41.55 -40.37
CA ARG A 5 23.33 -40.11 -40.23
C ARG A 5 21.84 -39.81 -40.00
N THR A 6 20.95 -40.57 -40.62
CA THR A 6 19.49 -40.43 -40.46
C THR A 6 19.01 -40.88 -39.07
N THR A 7 19.61 -41.91 -38.51
CA THR A 7 19.31 -42.40 -37.14
C THR A 7 19.83 -41.44 -36.07
N GLN A 8 21.00 -40.84 -36.24
CA GLN A 8 21.49 -39.78 -35.36
C GLN A 8 20.59 -38.53 -35.41
N SER A 9 20.14 -38.11 -36.60
CA SER A 9 19.22 -36.97 -36.73
C SER A 9 17.87 -37.20 -36.04
N HIS A 10 17.29 -38.41 -36.15
CA HIS A 10 16.04 -38.75 -35.48
C HIS A 10 16.18 -38.84 -33.95
N ALA A 11 17.31 -39.34 -33.46
CA ALA A 11 17.58 -39.42 -32.03
C ALA A 11 17.74 -38.02 -31.39
N VAL A 12 18.37 -37.07 -32.08
CA VAL A 12 18.49 -35.68 -31.62
C VAL A 12 17.12 -35.01 -31.56
N VAL A 13 16.30 -35.15 -32.62
CA VAL A 13 14.93 -34.58 -32.63
C VAL A 13 14.04 -35.21 -31.56
N ALA A 14 14.15 -36.51 -31.31
CA ALA A 14 13.42 -37.18 -30.24
C ALA A 14 13.87 -36.71 -28.84
N HIS A 15 15.16 -36.49 -28.65
CA HIS A 15 15.70 -35.95 -27.39
C HIS A 15 15.24 -34.51 -27.15
N GLU A 16 15.28 -33.65 -28.17
CA GLU A 16 14.77 -32.27 -28.09
C GLU A 16 13.26 -32.24 -27.79
N ALA A 17 12.48 -33.13 -28.41
CA ALA A 17 11.05 -33.25 -28.14
C ALA A 17 10.76 -33.76 -26.72
N MET A 18 11.58 -34.68 -26.20
CA MET A 18 11.46 -35.15 -24.81
C MET A 18 11.80 -34.06 -23.81
N VAL A 19 12.88 -33.30 -24.04
CA VAL A 19 13.26 -32.16 -23.18
C VAL A 19 12.18 -31.07 -23.22
N ALA A 20 11.58 -30.81 -24.38
CA ALA A 20 10.47 -29.86 -24.49
C ALA A 20 9.20 -30.35 -23.77
N ALA A 21 8.90 -31.65 -23.83
CA ALA A 21 7.76 -32.24 -23.12
C ALA A 21 7.97 -32.23 -21.59
N ASP A 22 9.19 -32.48 -21.12
CA ASP A 22 9.54 -32.43 -19.70
C ASP A 22 9.46 -30.99 -19.16
N GLY A 23 9.95 -30.01 -19.94
CA GLY A 23 9.77 -28.59 -19.63
C GLY A 23 8.30 -28.18 -19.54
N LEU A 24 7.46 -28.63 -20.49
CA LEU A 24 6.02 -28.34 -20.47
C LEU A 24 5.32 -28.96 -19.24
N MET A 25 5.72 -30.16 -18.82
CA MET A 25 5.18 -30.80 -17.62
C MET A 25 5.57 -30.02 -16.36
N GLN A 26 6.82 -29.57 -16.27
CA GLN A 26 7.29 -28.72 -15.17
C GLN A 26 6.52 -27.39 -15.11
N ASP A 27 6.30 -26.74 -16.25
CA ASP A 27 5.56 -25.48 -16.33
C ASP A 27 4.10 -25.64 -15.84
N ILE A 28 3.48 -26.78 -16.13
CA ILE A 28 2.12 -27.11 -15.66
C ILE A 28 2.11 -27.32 -14.15
N GLU A 29 3.07 -28.06 -13.60
CA GLU A 29 3.18 -28.29 -12.16
C GLU A 29 3.43 -26.97 -11.40
N ASP A 30 4.34 -26.14 -11.90
CA ASP A 30 4.65 -24.83 -11.36
C ASP A 30 3.40 -23.93 -11.32
N ALA A 31 2.59 -23.94 -12.38
CA ALA A 31 1.33 -23.20 -12.43
C ALA A 31 0.33 -23.64 -11.35
N TYR A 32 0.19 -24.95 -11.10
CA TYR A 32 -0.68 -25.46 -10.03
C TYR A 32 -0.18 -25.06 -8.64
N VAL A 33 1.13 -25.08 -8.41
CA VAL A 33 1.72 -24.65 -7.14
C VAL A 33 1.51 -23.15 -6.92
N LEU A 34 1.74 -22.32 -7.94
CA LEU A 34 1.49 -20.88 -7.90
C LEU A 34 0.02 -20.57 -7.57
N GLU A 35 -0.92 -21.27 -8.22
CA GLU A 35 -2.34 -21.11 -7.94
C GLU A 35 -2.70 -21.54 -6.51
N GLY A 36 -2.14 -22.67 -6.04
CA GLY A 36 -2.30 -23.12 -4.65
C GLY A 36 -1.80 -22.12 -3.62
N LEU A 37 -0.61 -21.54 -3.84
CA LEU A 37 -0.05 -20.48 -2.99
C LEU A 37 -0.93 -19.23 -2.99
N HIS A 38 -1.47 -18.86 -4.15
CA HIS A 38 -2.40 -17.73 -4.27
C HIS A 38 -3.68 -17.94 -3.46
N TYR A 39 -4.31 -19.12 -3.53
CA TYR A 39 -5.50 -19.42 -2.72
C TYR A 39 -5.19 -19.47 -1.21
N ALA A 40 -4.04 -20.03 -0.83
CA ALA A 40 -3.59 -20.02 0.56
C ALA A 40 -3.41 -18.59 1.08
N PHE A 41 -2.74 -17.74 0.30
CA PHE A 41 -2.59 -16.31 0.60
C PHE A 41 -3.95 -15.62 0.79
N ARG A 42 -4.87 -15.75 -0.18
CA ARG A 42 -6.20 -15.12 -0.10
C ARG A 42 -6.97 -15.57 1.13
N THR A 43 -6.90 -16.86 1.46
CA THR A 43 -7.55 -17.41 2.66
C THR A 43 -6.99 -16.79 3.93
N LEU A 44 -5.67 -16.66 4.03
CA LEU A 44 -5.01 -16.04 5.19
C LEU A 44 -5.32 -14.54 5.31
N VAL A 45 -5.43 -13.83 4.18
CA VAL A 45 -5.87 -12.43 4.16
C VAL A 45 -7.29 -12.28 4.71
N VAL A 46 -8.23 -13.12 4.24
CA VAL A 46 -9.63 -13.11 4.72
C VAL A 46 -9.71 -13.39 6.22
N LEU A 47 -8.82 -14.25 6.74
CA LEU A 47 -8.72 -14.54 8.17
C LEU A 47 -7.88 -13.51 8.96
N PHE A 48 -7.46 -12.41 8.34
CA PHE A 48 -6.59 -11.37 8.90
C PHE A 48 -5.28 -11.91 9.50
N ARG A 49 -4.78 -13.02 8.96
CA ARG A 49 -3.49 -13.64 9.34
C ARG A 49 -2.33 -13.03 8.55
N VAL A 50 -2.14 -11.72 8.71
CA VAL A 50 -1.19 -10.91 7.92
C VAL A 50 0.23 -11.49 7.91
N SER A 51 0.75 -11.93 9.07
CA SER A 51 2.12 -12.46 9.14
C SER A 51 2.29 -13.74 8.33
N GLU A 52 1.31 -14.64 8.36
CA GLU A 52 1.32 -15.89 7.60
C GLU A 52 1.06 -15.64 6.10
N ALA A 53 0.17 -14.71 5.77
CA ALA A 53 -0.06 -14.29 4.39
C ALA A 53 1.24 -13.74 3.76
N THR A 54 2.00 -12.93 4.49
CA THR A 54 3.31 -12.45 4.04
C THR A 54 4.31 -13.60 3.85
N MET A 55 4.36 -14.57 4.77
CA MET A 55 5.23 -15.75 4.62
C MET A 55 4.90 -16.57 3.37
N VAL A 56 3.62 -16.73 3.03
CA VAL A 56 3.22 -17.43 1.79
C VAL A 56 3.71 -16.69 0.55
N LEU A 57 3.65 -15.36 0.54
CA LEU A 57 4.15 -14.58 -0.59
C LEU A 57 5.68 -14.55 -0.66
N ASP A 58 6.38 -14.50 0.48
CA ASP A 58 7.84 -14.60 0.49
C ASP A 58 8.30 -16.01 0.06
N LEU A 59 7.54 -17.06 0.42
CA LEU A 59 7.75 -18.42 -0.10
C LEU A 59 7.52 -18.48 -1.62
N LYS A 60 6.45 -17.84 -2.13
CA LYS A 60 6.19 -17.74 -3.58
C LYS A 60 7.39 -17.13 -4.32
N GLU A 61 7.88 -15.99 -3.83
CA GLU A 61 9.02 -15.29 -4.42
C GLU A 61 10.33 -16.09 -4.31
N THR A 62 10.47 -16.95 -3.29
CA THR A 62 11.63 -17.84 -3.13
C THR A 62 11.58 -19.02 -4.09
N LEU A 63 10.41 -19.63 -4.27
CA LEU A 63 10.22 -20.79 -5.15
C LEU A 63 10.19 -20.39 -6.63
N PHE A 64 9.63 -19.22 -6.93
CA PHE A 64 9.44 -18.70 -8.28
C PHE A 64 10.01 -17.28 -8.40
N PRO A 65 11.36 -17.11 -8.52
CA PRO A 65 12.00 -15.79 -8.56
C PRO A 65 11.56 -14.92 -9.75
N ASN A 66 11.07 -15.54 -10.82
CA ASN A 66 10.59 -14.85 -12.02
C ASN A 66 9.11 -14.44 -11.94
N GLU A 67 8.40 -14.85 -10.89
CA GLU A 67 6.98 -14.57 -10.67
C GLU A 67 6.82 -13.59 -9.50
N PRO A 68 6.93 -12.27 -9.76
CA PRO A 68 6.81 -11.27 -8.71
C PRO A 68 5.41 -11.26 -8.08
N ARG A 69 5.29 -10.52 -6.99
CA ARG A 69 4.01 -10.32 -6.34
C ARG A 69 3.08 -9.52 -7.26
N ARG A 70 1.84 -9.98 -7.37
CA ARG A 70 0.83 -9.36 -8.21
C ARG A 70 0.23 -8.12 -7.55
N VAL A 71 -0.34 -7.23 -8.36
CA VAL A 71 -1.03 -6.02 -7.89
C VAL A 71 -2.14 -6.36 -6.89
N ASP A 72 -2.94 -7.39 -7.17
CA ASP A 72 -4.04 -7.83 -6.31
C ASP A 72 -3.55 -8.42 -4.98
N GLU A 73 -2.39 -9.08 -4.98
CA GLU A 73 -1.76 -9.57 -3.74
C GLU A 73 -1.27 -8.42 -2.85
N TYR A 74 -0.72 -7.36 -3.45
CA TYR A 74 -0.41 -6.12 -2.73
C TYR A 74 -1.66 -5.46 -2.18
N ASP A 75 -2.70 -5.32 -3.02
CA ASP A 75 -3.93 -4.66 -2.64
C ASP A 75 -4.65 -5.38 -1.49
N ASP A 76 -4.72 -6.70 -1.54
CA ASP A 76 -5.33 -7.54 -0.52
C ASP A 76 -4.54 -7.50 0.80
N LEU A 77 -3.20 -7.51 0.73
CA LEU A 77 -2.36 -7.39 1.93
C LEU A 77 -2.44 -5.99 2.54
N ILE A 78 -2.41 -4.93 1.73
CA ILE A 78 -2.60 -3.55 2.19
C ILE A 78 -3.97 -3.42 2.85
N MET A 79 -5.03 -3.95 2.26
CA MET A 79 -6.37 -3.97 2.85
C MET A 79 -6.36 -4.63 4.24
N ALA A 80 -5.78 -5.82 4.37
CA ALA A 80 -5.70 -6.53 5.65
C ALA A 80 -4.93 -5.74 6.71
N VAL A 81 -3.83 -5.10 6.31
CA VAL A 81 -2.97 -4.28 7.17
C VAL A 81 -3.71 -3.03 7.65
N VAL A 82 -4.33 -2.27 6.75
CA VAL A 82 -5.04 -1.02 7.10
C VAL A 82 -6.36 -1.23 7.84
N SER A 83 -6.92 -2.44 7.80
CA SER A 83 -8.17 -2.77 8.50
C SER A 83 -8.00 -2.94 10.01
N ASN A 84 -6.77 -2.94 10.51
CA ASN A 84 -6.47 -3.06 11.94
C ASN A 84 -6.09 -1.70 12.51
N ASP A 85 -6.86 -1.20 13.47
CA ASP A 85 -6.65 0.11 14.12
C ASP A 85 -5.31 0.22 14.88
N ARG A 86 -4.68 -0.91 15.19
CA ARG A 86 -3.36 -0.94 15.85
C ARG A 86 -2.20 -0.96 14.87
N THR A 87 -2.49 -1.14 13.58
CA THR A 87 -1.50 -1.02 12.53
C THR A 87 -0.96 0.41 12.51
N ARG A 88 0.30 0.53 12.16
CA ARG A 88 0.97 1.82 11.99
C ARG A 88 1.10 2.12 10.51
N PHE A 89 1.22 3.39 10.16
CA PHE A 89 1.32 3.81 8.76
C PHE A 89 2.62 3.39 8.05
N ASP A 90 3.70 3.12 8.81
CA ASP A 90 4.95 2.55 8.27
C ASP A 90 4.72 1.20 7.59
N GLN A 91 3.84 0.35 8.12
CA GLN A 91 3.58 -0.99 7.57
C GLN A 91 2.97 -0.98 6.17
N PRO A 92 1.83 -0.30 5.92
CA PRO A 92 1.28 -0.24 4.57
C PRO A 92 2.15 0.62 3.64
N LEU A 93 2.91 1.60 4.16
CA LEU A 93 3.88 2.34 3.36
C LEU A 93 5.05 1.47 2.88
N GLN A 94 5.56 0.55 3.71
CA GLN A 94 6.58 -0.43 3.30
C GLN A 94 6.07 -1.36 2.20
N LEU A 95 4.80 -1.78 2.28
CA LEU A 95 4.18 -2.57 1.21
C LEU A 95 4.09 -1.78 -0.09
N LEU A 96 3.67 -0.52 -0.01
CA LEU A 96 3.61 0.38 -1.17
C LEU A 96 5.01 0.64 -1.75
N GLN A 97 6.03 0.80 -0.92
CA GLN A 97 7.40 0.98 -1.37
C GLN A 97 7.94 -0.30 -2.03
N ARG A 98 7.66 -1.49 -1.49
CA ARG A 98 8.02 -2.77 -2.14
C ARG A 98 7.33 -2.91 -3.50
N MET A 99 6.06 -2.53 -3.58
CA MET A 99 5.29 -2.49 -4.82
C MET A 99 5.97 -1.60 -5.88
N HIS A 100 6.35 -0.38 -5.49
CA HIS A 100 7.09 0.55 -6.37
C HIS A 100 8.47 0.00 -6.77
N ASN A 101 9.22 -0.56 -5.84
CA ASN A 101 10.55 -1.14 -6.11
C ASN A 101 10.49 -2.33 -7.07
N GLN A 102 9.37 -3.04 -7.13
CA GLN A 102 9.12 -4.12 -8.09
C GLN A 102 8.61 -3.59 -9.45
N GLY A 103 8.52 -2.27 -9.64
CA GLY A 103 7.98 -1.65 -10.84
C GLY A 103 6.46 -1.80 -10.98
N VAL A 104 5.77 -2.20 -9.91
CA VAL A 104 4.32 -2.39 -9.89
C VAL A 104 3.65 -1.07 -9.50
N THR A 105 2.72 -0.62 -10.34
CA THR A 105 2.02 0.65 -10.13
C THR A 105 0.82 0.47 -9.19
N PRO A 106 0.68 1.28 -8.12
CA PRO A 106 -0.47 1.20 -7.22
C PRO A 106 -1.78 1.48 -7.93
N THR A 107 -2.87 0.88 -7.45
CA THR A 107 -4.20 1.16 -7.98
C THR A 107 -4.78 2.41 -7.30
N PRO A 108 -5.76 3.09 -7.92
CA PRO A 108 -6.52 4.14 -7.23
C PRO A 108 -7.20 3.63 -5.93
N LEU A 109 -7.48 2.32 -5.86
CA LEU A 109 -8.01 1.66 -4.66
C LEU A 109 -6.95 1.52 -3.58
N THR A 110 -5.70 1.17 -3.93
CA THR A 110 -4.55 1.21 -3.01
C THR A 110 -4.44 2.59 -2.38
N MET A 111 -4.42 3.65 -3.20
CA MET A 111 -4.30 5.04 -2.75
C MET A 111 -5.46 5.43 -1.83
N HIS A 112 -6.70 5.06 -2.20
CA HIS A 112 -7.89 5.31 -1.39
C HIS A 112 -7.81 4.67 -0.01
N ARG A 113 -7.36 3.41 0.08
CA ARG A 113 -7.22 2.68 1.35
C ARG A 113 -6.20 3.34 2.27
N LEU A 114 -5.06 3.77 1.73
CA LEU A 114 -4.01 4.43 2.48
C LEU A 114 -4.44 5.80 3.01
N VAL A 115 -5.11 6.59 2.17
CA VAL A 115 -5.66 7.90 2.58
C VAL A 115 -6.73 7.74 3.65
N LEU A 116 -7.66 6.80 3.47
CA LEU A 116 -8.68 6.50 4.48
C LEU A 116 -8.06 6.09 5.82
N PHE A 117 -7.04 5.24 5.77
CA PHE A 117 -6.35 4.79 6.96
C PHE A 117 -5.64 5.94 7.68
N GLN A 118 -4.91 6.80 6.95
CA GLN A 118 -4.28 7.98 7.53
C GLN A 118 -5.31 8.95 8.13
N LEU A 119 -6.42 9.23 7.43
CA LEU A 119 -7.50 10.06 7.96
C LEU A 119 -8.10 9.45 9.25
N ASN A 120 -8.23 8.12 9.32
CA ASN A 120 -8.69 7.45 10.52
C ASN A 120 -7.69 7.59 11.68
N LEU A 121 -6.39 7.48 11.40
CA LEU A 121 -5.33 7.72 12.39
C LEU A 121 -5.31 9.17 12.88
N LEU A 122 -5.53 10.15 11.99
CA LEU A 122 -5.65 11.57 12.35
C LEU A 122 -6.80 11.80 13.34
N ASN A 123 -7.99 11.29 13.00
CA ASN A 123 -9.19 11.50 13.81
C ASN A 123 -9.11 10.77 15.17
N ASN A 124 -8.41 9.64 15.23
CA ASN A 124 -8.32 8.78 16.43
C ASN A 124 -7.00 8.92 17.18
N ALA A 125 -6.22 9.97 16.90
CA ALA A 125 -4.92 10.22 17.53
C ALA A 125 -5.06 10.36 19.06
N THR A 126 -4.95 9.22 19.75
CA THR A 126 -4.83 9.18 21.21
C THR A 126 -3.35 9.17 21.57
N PRO A 127 -2.87 10.08 22.44
CA PRO A 127 -1.46 10.13 22.80
C PRO A 127 -1.08 8.87 23.58
N SER A 128 -0.46 7.89 22.90
CA SER A 128 0.04 6.67 23.53
C SER A 128 1.50 6.85 23.94
N THR A 129 1.77 6.93 25.24
CA THR A 129 3.12 7.14 25.83
C THR A 129 3.96 5.87 25.96
N ARG A 130 3.39 4.69 25.71
CA ARG A 130 4.05 3.42 26.06
C ARG A 130 4.87 2.86 24.92
N LYS A 131 6.20 2.80 25.02
CA LYS A 131 7.05 2.02 24.10
C LYS A 131 6.95 0.53 24.43
N GLN A 132 6.69 -0.34 23.45
CA GLN A 132 6.80 -1.79 23.61
C GLN A 132 7.28 -2.40 22.28
N LEU A 133 8.37 -3.17 22.33
CA LEU A 133 8.83 -3.96 21.20
C LEU A 133 7.80 -5.07 20.95
N MET A 134 7.12 -5.07 19.80
CA MET A 134 6.12 -6.13 19.51
C MET A 134 6.78 -7.43 19.03
N ALA A 135 8.02 -7.37 18.54
CA ALA A 135 8.78 -8.55 18.14
C ALA A 135 8.90 -9.52 19.32
N ASP A 136 9.35 -9.05 20.49
CA ASP A 136 9.44 -9.89 21.69
C ASP A 136 8.11 -10.50 22.10
N VAL A 137 7.00 -9.75 21.97
CA VAL A 137 5.67 -10.25 22.32
C VAL A 137 5.22 -11.36 21.37
N LYS A 138 5.40 -11.19 20.06
CA LYS A 138 5.03 -12.18 19.05
C LYS A 138 5.94 -13.41 19.12
N TYR A 139 7.26 -13.22 19.29
CA TYR A 139 8.21 -14.33 19.45
C TYR A 139 7.96 -15.14 20.72
N ASN A 140 7.72 -14.48 21.85
CA ASN A 140 7.36 -15.17 23.08
C ASN A 140 6.01 -15.87 22.98
N HIS A 141 5.05 -15.33 22.22
CA HIS A 141 3.80 -16.02 21.94
C HIS A 141 4.00 -17.28 21.09
N MET A 142 4.83 -17.20 20.03
CA MET A 142 5.13 -18.36 19.17
C MET A 142 5.92 -19.43 19.93
N ARG A 143 6.95 -19.07 20.70
CA ARG A 143 7.72 -19.99 21.56
C ARG A 143 6.84 -20.71 22.58
N ARG A 144 5.75 -20.08 23.04
CA ARG A 144 4.76 -20.73 23.93
C ARG A 144 3.85 -21.71 23.20
N ARG A 145 3.56 -21.51 21.92
CA ARG A 145 2.66 -22.36 21.13
C ARG A 145 3.38 -23.48 20.39
N LEU A 146 4.66 -23.30 20.09
CA LEU A 146 5.52 -24.23 19.36
C LEU A 146 6.86 -24.34 20.12
N PRO A 147 6.94 -25.18 21.17
CA PRO A 147 8.15 -25.35 21.98
C PRO A 147 9.39 -25.77 21.18
N GLU A 148 9.18 -26.49 20.07
CA GLU A 148 10.18 -26.93 19.12
C GLU A 148 10.70 -25.84 18.18
N TRP A 149 10.05 -24.67 18.14
CA TRP A 149 10.48 -23.52 17.34
C TRP A 149 11.69 -22.85 18.00
N ASN A 150 12.89 -23.35 17.72
CA ASN A 150 14.15 -22.90 18.28
C ASN A 150 15.00 -22.15 17.24
N VAL A 151 14.41 -21.12 16.62
CA VAL A 151 15.13 -20.21 15.71
C VAL A 151 15.66 -19.04 16.54
N ASP A 152 16.95 -18.76 16.44
CA ASP A 152 17.56 -17.59 17.07
C ASP A 152 16.86 -16.32 16.58
N VAL A 153 16.34 -15.52 17.51
CA VAL A 153 15.72 -14.24 17.17
C VAL A 153 16.82 -13.37 16.58
N PRO A 154 16.74 -12.98 15.29
CA PRO A 154 17.72 -12.07 14.71
C PRO A 154 17.87 -10.84 15.58
N THR A 155 19.10 -10.31 15.71
CA THR A 155 19.33 -9.06 16.43
C THR A 155 18.31 -8.01 15.96
N PRO A 156 17.68 -7.25 16.87
CA PRO A 156 16.52 -6.41 16.55
C PRO A 156 16.75 -5.52 15.33
N GLU A 157 17.99 -5.10 15.08
CA GLU A 157 18.48 -4.25 13.99
C GLU A 157 18.37 -4.85 12.57
N PHE A 158 18.04 -6.14 12.42
CA PHE A 158 17.91 -6.78 11.09
C PHE A 158 16.62 -7.60 10.89
N HIS A 159 15.62 -7.44 11.75
CA HIS A 159 14.38 -8.20 11.64
C HIS A 159 13.36 -7.56 10.67
N PRO A 160 12.76 -8.28 9.71
CA PRO A 160 11.68 -7.77 8.84
C PRO A 160 10.35 -7.42 9.56
N LEU A 161 10.33 -7.48 10.91
CA LEU A 161 9.20 -7.19 11.80
C LEU A 161 9.66 -6.27 12.95
N GLN A 162 10.59 -5.35 12.67
CA GLN A 162 11.06 -4.30 13.56
C GLN A 162 9.94 -3.31 13.93
N PHE A 163 9.02 -3.74 14.78
CA PHE A 163 8.00 -2.85 15.31
C PHE A 163 8.54 -2.12 16.55
N TYR A 164 9.39 -1.11 16.37
CA TYR A 164 9.69 -0.16 17.44
C TYR A 164 8.44 0.64 17.74
N LYS A 165 7.84 0.56 18.92
CA LYS A 165 6.88 1.62 19.31
C LYS A 165 7.71 2.88 19.57
N ALA A 166 7.97 3.61 18.48
CA ALA A 166 8.54 4.93 18.51
C ALA A 166 7.57 5.85 19.27
N LYS A 167 8.03 7.06 19.57
CA LYS A 167 7.26 8.13 20.21
C LYS A 167 5.87 8.24 19.58
N ALA A 168 4.94 8.84 20.32
CA ALA A 168 3.64 9.30 19.82
C ALA A 168 3.72 9.60 18.32
N PRO A 169 2.77 9.10 17.50
CA PRO A 169 2.85 9.24 16.04
C PRO A 169 3.34 10.65 15.76
N ASP A 170 4.50 10.80 15.09
CA ASP A 170 4.95 12.11 14.63
C ASP A 170 3.70 12.73 14.02
N SER A 171 3.23 13.82 14.62
CA SER A 171 1.85 14.28 14.55
C SER A 171 1.40 14.25 13.10
N ALA A 172 0.72 13.18 12.71
CA ALA A 172 0.29 13.05 11.33
C ALA A 172 -0.56 14.30 11.08
N SER A 173 -0.25 15.03 10.03
CA SER A 173 -0.95 16.24 9.67
C SER A 173 -1.76 15.96 8.42
N VAL A 174 -2.80 16.76 8.18
CA VAL A 174 -3.51 16.70 6.90
C VAL A 174 -2.56 17.02 5.74
N GLY A 175 -1.56 17.87 5.98
CA GLY A 175 -0.53 18.21 5.00
C GLY A 175 0.32 17.02 4.58
N ASP A 176 0.64 16.09 5.49
CA ASP A 176 1.34 14.85 5.15
C ASP A 176 0.51 13.97 4.22
N ILE A 177 -0.81 13.91 4.44
CA ILE A 177 -1.71 13.14 3.56
C ILE A 177 -1.83 13.80 2.19
N VAL A 178 -1.97 15.12 2.14
CA VAL A 178 -2.03 15.85 0.86
C VAL A 178 -0.71 15.69 0.09
N SER A 179 0.43 15.85 0.74
CA SER A 179 1.75 15.63 0.13
C SER A 179 1.89 14.20 -0.38
N PHE A 180 1.52 13.21 0.44
CA PHE A 180 1.53 11.80 0.05
C PHE A 180 0.73 11.57 -1.24
N VAL A 181 -0.51 12.09 -1.34
CA VAL A 181 -1.35 11.88 -2.52
C VAL A 181 -0.77 12.57 -3.76
N VAL A 182 -0.26 13.79 -3.61
CA VAL A 182 0.36 14.56 -4.71
C VAL A 182 1.64 13.88 -5.21
N ASP A 183 2.53 13.51 -4.29
CA ASP A 183 3.84 12.92 -4.60
C ASP A 183 3.67 11.57 -5.31
N TRP A 184 2.76 10.73 -4.81
CA TRP A 184 2.50 9.43 -5.44
C TRP A 184 1.82 9.57 -6.80
N HIS A 185 0.91 10.53 -6.99
CA HIS A 185 0.41 10.83 -8.33
C HIS A 185 1.54 11.27 -9.26
N ASN A 186 2.41 12.18 -8.81
CA ASN A 186 3.51 12.66 -9.64
C ASN A 186 4.52 11.57 -9.99
N MET A 187 4.74 10.61 -9.08
CA MET A 187 5.66 9.50 -9.27
C MET A 187 5.09 8.38 -10.14
N THR A 188 3.78 8.11 -10.07
CA THR A 188 3.17 6.92 -10.68
C THR A 188 2.14 7.22 -11.78
N GLY A 189 1.70 8.47 -11.91
CA GLY A 189 0.62 8.87 -12.82
C GLY A 189 -0.78 8.43 -12.37
N VAL A 190 -0.92 7.82 -11.19
CA VAL A 190 -2.18 7.26 -10.71
C VAL A 190 -3.09 8.37 -10.19
N VAL A 191 -4.21 8.58 -10.88
CA VAL A 191 -5.23 9.55 -10.47
C VAL A 191 -6.06 8.96 -9.31
N PRO A 192 -6.14 9.63 -8.15
CA PRO A 192 -6.96 9.15 -7.04
C PRO A 192 -8.45 9.21 -7.40
N PHE A 193 -9.25 8.34 -6.77
CA PHE A 193 -10.70 8.44 -6.92
C PHE A 193 -11.24 9.78 -6.43
N GLY A 194 -12.29 10.28 -7.09
CA GLY A 194 -13.01 11.46 -6.65
C GLY A 194 -13.52 11.39 -5.21
N LYS A 195 -13.97 10.20 -4.78
CA LYS A 195 -14.35 9.95 -3.36
C LYS A 195 -13.18 10.14 -2.39
N THR A 196 -11.94 9.87 -2.80
CA THR A 196 -10.75 10.10 -1.97
C THR A 196 -10.51 11.59 -1.81
N LEU A 197 -10.57 12.35 -2.91
CA LEU A 197 -10.45 13.81 -2.89
C LEU A 197 -11.55 14.46 -2.05
N LYS A 198 -12.80 14.03 -2.21
CA LYS A 198 -13.94 14.48 -1.41
C LYS A 198 -13.69 14.31 0.08
N LEU A 199 -13.18 13.16 0.52
CA LEU A 199 -12.92 12.91 1.94
C LEU A 199 -11.85 13.86 2.52
N LEU A 200 -10.79 14.12 1.76
CA LEU A 200 -9.74 15.06 2.15
C LEU A 200 -10.25 16.51 2.22
N VAL A 201 -11.00 16.92 1.19
CA VAL A 201 -11.63 18.25 1.14
C VAL A 201 -12.58 18.44 2.32
N GLU A 202 -13.47 17.48 2.59
CA GLU A 202 -14.38 17.54 3.73
C GLU A 202 -13.63 17.55 5.07
N HIS A 203 -12.53 16.80 5.19
CA HIS A 203 -11.72 16.83 6.40
C HIS A 203 -11.12 18.22 6.66
N CYS A 204 -10.50 18.84 5.66
CA CYS A 204 -9.96 20.20 5.78
C CYS A 204 -11.07 21.22 6.04
N ARG A 205 -12.25 21.05 5.43
CA ARG A 205 -13.41 21.93 5.65
C ARG A 205 -13.91 21.89 7.08
N ARG A 206 -13.99 20.71 7.71
CA ARG A 206 -14.43 20.58 9.10
C ARG A 206 -13.47 21.25 10.09
N HIS A 207 -12.19 21.33 9.73
CA HIS A 207 -11.13 21.90 10.56
C HIS A 207 -10.68 23.29 10.07
N GLN A 208 -11.56 24.04 9.39
CA GLN A 208 -11.30 25.41 8.88
C GLN A 208 -10.86 26.44 9.94
N GLN A 209 -10.99 26.11 11.22
CA GLN A 209 -10.49 26.94 12.31
C GLN A 209 -8.96 26.91 12.39
N ASP A 210 -8.32 25.84 11.89
CA ASP A 210 -6.87 25.74 11.77
C ASP A 210 -6.40 26.36 10.43
N LYS A 211 -5.50 27.33 10.53
CA LYS A 211 -4.93 28.01 9.36
C LYS A 211 -4.12 27.05 8.49
N THR A 212 -3.50 26.02 9.07
CA THR A 212 -2.77 25.01 8.30
C THR A 212 -3.72 24.24 7.39
N ASP A 213 -4.85 23.80 7.91
CA ASP A 213 -5.81 22.97 7.18
C ASP A 213 -6.49 23.78 6.06
N VAL A 214 -6.68 25.08 6.26
CA VAL A 214 -7.13 25.98 5.21
C VAL A 214 -6.09 26.11 4.10
N HIS A 215 -4.80 26.23 4.42
CA HIS A 215 -3.74 26.26 3.41
C HIS A 215 -3.69 24.95 2.61
N GLU A 216 -3.76 23.81 3.30
CA GLU A 216 -3.78 22.48 2.70
C GLU A 216 -5.02 22.27 1.81
N LEU A 217 -6.18 22.79 2.21
CA LEU A 217 -7.38 22.80 1.37
C LEU A 217 -7.16 23.53 0.05
N HIS A 218 -6.58 24.72 0.08
CA HIS A 218 -6.31 25.49 -1.16
C HIS A 218 -5.31 24.77 -2.05
N ARG A 219 -4.22 24.23 -1.47
CA ARG A 219 -3.23 23.44 -2.22
C ARG A 219 -3.86 22.23 -2.88
N LEU A 220 -4.67 21.49 -2.12
CA LEU A 220 -5.38 20.31 -2.61
C LEU A 220 -6.35 20.65 -3.75
N LEU A 221 -7.14 21.72 -3.60
CA LEU A 221 -8.09 22.15 -4.64
C LEU A 221 -7.35 22.57 -5.92
N GLN A 222 -6.32 23.39 -5.80
CA GLN A 222 -5.51 23.83 -6.94
C GLN A 222 -4.90 22.65 -7.69
N TRP A 223 -4.34 21.68 -6.97
CA TRP A 223 -3.82 20.47 -7.58
C TRP A 223 -4.93 19.61 -8.21
N ALA A 224 -6.06 19.43 -7.54
CA ALA A 224 -7.17 18.61 -8.04
C ALA A 224 -7.73 19.11 -9.38
N TYR A 225 -7.74 20.42 -9.62
CA TYR A 225 -8.16 20.99 -10.92
C TYR A 225 -7.22 20.64 -12.09
N SER A 226 -5.99 20.20 -11.82
CA SER A 226 -5.06 19.75 -12.86
C SER A 226 -5.29 18.30 -13.30
N LEU A 227 -6.11 17.55 -12.57
CA LEU A 227 -6.31 16.11 -12.79
C LEU A 227 -7.45 15.84 -13.78
N PRO A 228 -7.40 14.74 -14.55
CA PRO A 228 -8.50 14.30 -15.41
C PRO A 228 -9.61 13.63 -14.58
N LEU A 229 -10.29 14.40 -13.73
CA LEU A 229 -11.34 13.92 -12.83
C LEU A 229 -12.66 13.66 -13.57
N ASP A 230 -13.49 12.78 -13.01
CA ASP A 230 -14.84 12.55 -13.51
C ASP A 230 -15.74 13.79 -13.31
N PRO A 231 -16.79 13.98 -14.15
CA PRO A 231 -17.64 15.17 -14.09
C PRO A 231 -18.30 15.40 -12.72
N ALA A 232 -18.68 14.33 -12.01
CA ALA A 232 -19.33 14.49 -10.71
C ALA A 232 -18.36 15.04 -9.66
N THR A 233 -17.10 14.62 -9.70
CA THR A 233 -16.04 15.17 -8.86
C THR A 233 -15.73 16.62 -9.22
N GLN A 234 -15.66 16.96 -10.51
CA GLN A 234 -15.43 18.36 -10.94
C GLN A 234 -16.49 19.31 -10.40
N VAL A 235 -17.77 18.97 -10.58
CA VAL A 235 -18.91 19.77 -10.07
C VAL A 235 -18.86 19.91 -8.54
N TYR A 236 -18.48 18.85 -7.82
CA TYR A 236 -18.31 18.93 -6.37
C TYR A 236 -17.20 19.93 -5.98
N LEU A 237 -16.05 19.92 -6.64
CA LEU A 237 -14.94 20.83 -6.35
C LEU A 237 -15.30 22.29 -6.64
N GLU A 238 -16.02 22.55 -7.74
CA GLU A 238 -16.57 23.87 -8.08
C GLU A 238 -17.55 24.39 -7.02
N HIS A 239 -18.44 23.52 -6.51
CA HIS A 239 -19.35 23.90 -5.44
C HIS A 239 -18.60 24.22 -4.13
N VAL A 240 -17.55 23.45 -3.82
CA VAL A 240 -16.73 23.68 -2.63
C VAL A 240 -15.96 24.99 -2.73
N THR A 241 -15.33 25.30 -3.87
CA THR A 241 -14.59 26.55 -4.08
C THR A 241 -15.49 27.77 -3.99
N ALA A 242 -16.68 27.72 -4.61
CA ALA A 242 -17.67 28.80 -4.51
C ALA A 242 -18.11 29.03 -3.05
N SER A 243 -18.33 27.95 -2.30
CA SER A 243 -18.67 28.02 -0.87
C SER A 243 -17.52 28.51 0.01
N ALA A 244 -16.26 28.22 -0.33
CA ALA A 244 -15.10 28.70 0.42
C ALA A 244 -14.85 30.21 0.16
N ALA A 245 -15.08 30.68 -1.07
CA ALA A 245 -14.96 32.09 -1.42
C ALA A 245 -15.98 32.98 -0.70
N SER A 246 -17.16 32.46 -0.34
CA SER A 246 -18.17 33.22 0.41
C SER A 246 -17.86 33.36 1.91
N VAL A 247 -16.85 32.65 2.43
CA VAL A 247 -16.47 32.62 3.87
C VAL A 247 -15.26 33.52 4.15
N VAL A 248 -14.70 34.18 3.13
CA VAL A 248 -13.71 35.25 3.35
C VAL A 248 -14.43 36.41 4.07
N PRO A 249 -14.05 36.76 5.32
CA PRO A 249 -14.58 37.97 5.91
C PRO A 249 -14.09 39.12 5.04
N ALA A 250 -15.01 39.98 4.62
CA ALA A 250 -14.66 41.28 4.09
C ALA A 250 -13.71 41.95 5.10
N VAL A 251 -12.42 41.92 4.81
CA VAL A 251 -11.46 42.80 5.46
C VAL A 251 -11.89 44.18 4.96
N ALA A 252 -12.66 44.86 5.79
CA ALA A 252 -13.02 46.24 5.55
C ALA A 252 -11.73 47.02 5.38
N ASP A 253 -11.54 47.59 4.19
CA ASP A 253 -10.70 48.75 3.98
C ASP A 253 -11.23 49.88 4.87
N ASP A 254 -10.84 49.88 6.14
CA ASP A 254 -10.89 51.06 7.00
C ASP A 254 -9.52 51.75 6.92
N ALA A 255 -9.21 52.21 5.71
CA ALA A 255 -8.03 53.00 5.40
C ALA A 255 -8.41 54.38 4.88
N THR A 256 -9.42 55.04 5.49
CA THR A 256 -9.68 56.48 5.28
C THR A 256 -10.41 57.10 6.47
N LYS A 257 -9.79 57.13 7.67
CA LYS A 257 -10.14 58.08 8.75
C LYS A 257 -8.95 58.41 9.65
N GLU A 258 -7.87 58.89 9.05
CA GLU A 258 -7.02 59.90 9.70
C GLU A 258 -6.54 60.87 8.62
N LEU A 259 -7.19 62.04 8.57
CA LEU A 259 -6.66 63.36 8.20
C LEU A 259 -7.78 64.40 8.39
#